data_AF-A0A024FF94-F1
#
_entry.id   AF-A0A024FF94-F1
#
_cell.length_a   1.000
_cell.length_b   1.000
_cell.length_c   1.000
_cell.angle_alpha   90.00
_cell.angle_beta   90.00
_cell.angle_gamma   90.00
#
_symmetry.space_group_name_H-M   'P 1'
#
loop_
_entity.id
_entity.type
_entity.pdbx_description
1 polymer ?
#
loop_
_entity_poly.entity_id
_entity_poly.type
_entity_poly.pdbx_seq_one_letter_code
_entity_poly.pdbx_strand_id
1 'polypeptide(L)'
;MKKTKHFLLVALCTASVTLSYAQRKSYRIQNGIGLQGGITQFDILTDNFETKVNSGFIGGLTASVDLPHRWFNVSYNIQLSENNIDINAATPATGFEEYIEYKMFTANISFLFHIKLISNNLTLDVGPMLQYNSELELKDEGKEGYLITGYENLFTENITDISQFNANGAVGLSAGFRGFLLRAQYVYGFTNILGKLNEQDLNTGSKGKFKGNQSLIALTAMLTF
;
A
#
# COMPACT_ATOMS: atom_id res chain seq x y z
N MET A 1 -2.54 78.52 -33.93
CA MET A 1 -2.87 77.25 -33.23
C MET A 1 -2.28 76.09 -34.03
N LYS A 2 -1.22 75.44 -33.53
CA LYS A 2 -0.50 74.36 -34.23
C LYS A 2 -1.24 73.04 -34.02
N LYS A 3 -1.73 72.41 -35.10
CA LYS A 3 -2.37 71.09 -35.05
C LYS A 3 -1.30 70.01 -34.94
N THR A 4 -1.01 69.55 -33.72
CA THR A 4 -0.13 68.40 -33.49
C THR A 4 -0.84 67.13 -33.96
N LYS A 5 -0.27 66.48 -34.98
CA LYS A 5 -0.80 65.23 -35.55
C LYS A 5 -0.21 64.05 -34.78
N HIS A 6 -1.02 63.41 -33.95
CA HIS A 6 -0.60 62.36 -32.99
C HIS A 6 -0.48 60.96 -33.65
N PHE A 7 -0.17 60.88 -34.94
CA PHE A 7 -0.13 59.61 -35.67
C PHE A 7 0.88 58.61 -35.11
N LEU A 8 2.00 59.11 -34.56
CA LEU A 8 3.02 58.27 -33.91
C LEU A 8 2.49 57.60 -32.63
N LEU A 9 1.70 58.34 -31.85
CA LEU A 9 1.06 57.82 -30.63
C LEU A 9 0.04 56.74 -30.98
N VAL A 10 -0.77 56.98 -32.01
CA VAL A 10 -1.77 56.01 -32.48
C VAL A 10 -1.09 54.74 -32.96
N ALA A 11 -0.02 54.85 -33.75
CA ALA A 11 0.76 53.70 -34.24
C ALA A 11 1.36 52.88 -33.08
N LEU A 12 1.93 53.55 -32.07
CA LEU A 12 2.52 52.91 -30.88
C LEU A 12 1.44 52.19 -30.06
N CYS A 13 0.29 52.81 -29.86
CA CYS A 13 -0.83 52.21 -29.14
C CYS A 13 -1.42 51.01 -29.87
N THR A 14 -1.49 51.03 -31.20
CA THR A 14 -2.00 49.90 -31.99
C THR A 14 -1.01 48.74 -32.09
N ALA A 15 0.30 49.00 -32.05
CA ALA A 15 1.33 47.96 -32.07
C ALA A 15 1.47 47.23 -30.72
N SER A 16 1.20 47.90 -29.59
CA SER A 16 1.22 47.27 -28.26
C SER A 16 0.05 46.31 -28.00
N VAL A 17 -0.95 46.24 -28.89
CA VAL A 17 -2.10 45.32 -28.73
C VAL A 17 -1.92 43.99 -29.46
N THR A 18 -0.72 43.70 -29.99
CA THR A 18 -0.47 42.41 -30.65
C THR A 18 -0.41 41.26 -29.63
N LEU A 19 -1.54 40.54 -29.56
CA LEU A 19 -1.68 39.12 -29.26
C LEU A 19 -1.09 38.63 -27.93
N SER A 20 -1.57 39.21 -26.83
CA SER A 20 -1.57 38.51 -25.54
C SER A 20 -2.54 37.33 -25.60
N TYR A 21 -2.11 36.18 -26.13
CA TYR A 21 -2.76 34.89 -25.87
C TYR A 21 -2.42 34.43 -24.44
N ALA A 22 -2.78 35.25 -23.45
CA ALA A 22 -2.73 34.93 -22.04
C ALA A 22 -4.12 34.57 -21.53
N GLN A 23 -4.92 33.85 -22.33
CA GLN A 23 -6.02 33.10 -21.75
C GLN A 23 -5.39 31.92 -21.01
N ARG A 24 -5.32 32.01 -19.68
CA ARG A 24 -5.05 30.84 -18.83
C ARG A 24 -6.04 29.77 -19.28
N LYS A 25 -5.57 28.71 -19.95
CA LYS A 25 -6.40 27.53 -20.15
C LYS A 25 -6.84 27.12 -18.74
N SER A 26 -8.13 27.28 -18.47
CA SER A 26 -8.75 26.82 -17.23
C SER A 26 -8.71 25.29 -17.30
N TYR A 27 -7.64 24.73 -16.77
CA TYR A 27 -7.56 23.29 -16.58
C TYR A 27 -8.27 22.98 -15.27
N ARG A 28 -9.27 22.12 -15.34
CA ARG A 28 -9.89 21.56 -14.15
C ARG A 28 -8.92 20.57 -13.53
N ILE A 29 -7.96 21.07 -12.76
CA ILE A 29 -7.09 20.26 -11.90
C ILE A 29 -7.99 19.72 -10.80
N GLN A 30 -8.27 18.42 -10.83
CA GLN A 30 -8.98 17.73 -9.75
C GLN A 30 -7.92 17.14 -8.81
N ASN A 31 -7.33 17.97 -7.97
CA ASN A 31 -6.64 17.47 -6.79
C ASN A 31 -7.70 17.09 -5.79
N GLY A 32 -7.65 15.86 -5.30
CA GLY A 32 -8.67 15.33 -4.42
C GLY A 32 -8.03 14.68 -3.21
N ILE A 33 -8.62 14.93 -2.05
CA ILE A 33 -8.39 14.11 -0.86
C ILE A 33 -9.49 13.05 -0.86
N GLY A 34 -9.12 11.82 -0.52
CA GLY A 34 -10.06 10.73 -0.47
C GLY A 34 -9.92 9.90 0.79
N LEU A 35 -11.02 9.25 1.14
CA LEU A 35 -11.09 8.20 2.14
C LEU A 35 -11.13 6.87 1.41
N GLN A 36 -10.42 5.88 1.92
CA GLN A 36 -10.45 4.53 1.40
C GLN A 36 -10.68 3.51 2.51
N GLY A 37 -11.40 2.45 2.19
CA GLY A 37 -11.68 1.33 3.07
C GLY A 37 -11.86 0.06 2.28
N GLY A 38 -11.50 -1.09 2.86
CA GLY A 38 -11.58 -2.35 2.15
C GLY A 38 -11.13 -3.55 2.95
N ILE A 39 -10.98 -4.65 2.22
CA ILE A 39 -10.53 -5.92 2.75
C ILE A 39 -9.15 -6.25 2.21
N THR A 40 -8.41 -7.03 3.00
CA THR A 40 -7.10 -7.53 2.64
C THR A 40 -7.07 -9.05 2.73
N GLN A 41 -6.17 -9.67 1.97
CA GLN A 41 -5.75 -11.05 2.13
C GLN A 41 -4.23 -11.05 2.26
N PHE A 42 -3.74 -11.51 3.40
CA PHE A 42 -2.34 -11.43 3.76
C PHE A 42 -1.72 -12.82 3.90
N ASP A 43 -0.47 -12.93 3.48
CA ASP A 43 0.35 -14.13 3.60
C ASP A 43 1.83 -13.76 3.74
N ILE A 44 2.61 -14.68 4.29
CA ILE A 44 4.07 -14.60 4.35
C ILE A 44 4.61 -15.73 3.48
N LEU A 45 5.24 -15.36 2.38
CA LEU A 45 5.88 -16.32 1.48
C LEU A 45 7.17 -16.80 2.12
N THR A 46 7.14 -17.99 2.71
CA THR A 46 8.26 -18.60 3.43
C THR A 46 8.29 -20.11 3.22
N ASP A 47 9.49 -20.70 3.25
CA ASP A 47 9.68 -22.15 3.32
C ASP A 47 9.85 -22.64 4.77
N ASN A 48 9.93 -21.71 5.74
CA ASN A 48 10.17 -22.04 7.14
C ASN A 48 8.88 -22.53 7.84
N PHE A 49 7.76 -21.87 7.54
CA PHE A 49 6.46 -22.12 8.15
C PHE A 49 5.44 -22.56 7.10
N GLU A 50 4.53 -23.44 7.49
CA GLU A 50 3.34 -23.73 6.69
C GLU A 50 2.27 -22.68 7.02
N THR A 51 2.16 -21.68 6.14
CA THR A 51 1.22 -20.57 6.29
C THR A 51 -0.05 -20.79 5.47
N LYS A 52 -1.13 -20.15 5.90
CA LYS A 52 -2.38 -20.07 5.15
C LYS A 52 -2.88 -18.63 5.14
N VAL A 53 -3.27 -18.19 3.95
CA VAL A 53 -3.81 -16.85 3.69
C VAL A 53 -5.04 -16.62 4.55
N ASN A 54 -5.10 -15.47 5.24
CA ASN A 54 -6.27 -15.04 5.98
C ASN A 54 -6.64 -13.58 5.64
N SER A 55 -7.87 -13.21 5.93
CA SER A 55 -8.45 -11.92 5.56
C SER A 55 -8.33 -10.90 6.69
N GLY A 56 -8.20 -9.64 6.30
CA GLY A 56 -8.11 -8.49 7.19
C GLY A 56 -8.90 -7.30 6.67
N PHE A 57 -8.71 -6.15 7.30
CA PHE A 57 -9.31 -4.89 6.88
C PHE A 57 -8.24 -3.81 6.70
N ILE A 58 -8.53 -2.88 5.80
CA ILE A 58 -7.68 -1.72 5.53
C ILE A 58 -8.51 -0.45 5.45
N GLY A 59 -8.01 0.63 6.02
CA GLY A 59 -8.63 1.94 6.00
C GLY A 59 -7.57 3.03 5.89
N GLY A 60 -7.89 4.15 5.24
CA GLY A 60 -6.88 5.20 5.08
C GLY A 60 -7.34 6.43 4.33
N LEU A 61 -6.37 7.32 4.15
CA LEU A 61 -6.50 8.56 3.41
C LEU A 61 -5.64 8.50 2.14
N THR A 62 -6.13 9.12 1.09
CA THR A 62 -5.38 9.35 -0.15
C THR A 62 -5.37 10.83 -0.48
N ALA A 63 -4.28 11.31 -1.03
CA ALA A 63 -4.16 12.63 -1.63
C ALA A 63 -3.68 12.44 -3.06
N SER A 64 -4.56 12.74 -4.01
CA SER A 64 -4.31 12.53 -5.44
C SER A 64 -4.11 13.86 -6.16
N VAL A 65 -3.17 13.87 -7.11
CA VAL A 65 -2.88 15.02 -7.96
C VAL A 65 -3.14 14.61 -9.41
N ASP A 66 -4.15 15.20 -10.02
CA ASP A 66 -4.40 15.04 -11.45
C ASP A 66 -3.45 15.95 -12.23
N LEU A 67 -2.67 15.36 -13.12
CA LEU A 67 -1.72 16.07 -13.98
C LEU A 67 -2.32 16.19 -15.39
N PRO A 68 -2.88 17.35 -15.76
CA PRO A 68 -3.46 17.53 -17.08
C PRO A 68 -2.44 17.26 -18.19
N HIS A 69 -2.87 16.55 -19.24
CA HIS A 69 -2.06 16.22 -20.43
C HIS A 69 -0.88 15.28 -20.19
N ARG A 70 -0.76 14.68 -19.00
CA ARG A 70 0.12 13.54 -18.75
C ARG A 70 -0.65 12.24 -18.87
N TRP A 71 0.07 11.20 -19.29
CA TRP A 71 -0.43 9.82 -19.38
C TRP A 71 -0.51 9.14 -18.00
N PHE A 72 -0.12 9.83 -16.94
CA PHE A 72 -0.18 9.35 -15.56
C PHE A 72 -0.59 10.46 -14.58
N ASN A 73 -1.16 10.05 -13.45
CA ASN A 73 -1.38 10.85 -12.25
C ASN A 73 -0.53 10.31 -11.09
N VAL A 74 -0.53 11.01 -9.96
CA VAL A 74 0.21 10.57 -8.76
C VAL A 74 -0.68 10.67 -7.51
N SER A 75 -0.44 9.79 -6.54
CA SER A 75 -1.05 9.91 -5.21
C SER A 75 -0.09 9.58 -4.08
N TYR A 76 -0.35 10.19 -2.93
CA TYR A 76 0.19 9.79 -1.64
C TYR A 76 -0.92 9.14 -0.83
N ASN A 77 -0.65 7.99 -0.22
CA ASN A 77 -1.64 7.27 0.57
C ASN A 77 -1.06 6.99 1.96
N ILE A 78 -1.90 7.15 2.98
CA ILE A 78 -1.62 6.78 4.36
C ILE A 78 -2.70 5.78 4.76
N GLN A 79 -2.32 4.56 5.11
CA GLN A 79 -3.24 3.46 5.34
C GLN A 79 -2.89 2.74 6.66
N LEU A 80 -3.92 2.31 7.37
CA LEU A 80 -3.84 1.42 8.51
C LEU A 80 -4.57 0.13 8.14
N SER A 81 -3.98 -1.01 8.48
CA SER A 81 -4.62 -2.31 8.28
C SER A 81 -4.37 -3.25 9.45
N GLU A 82 -5.38 -4.07 9.75
CA GLU A 82 -5.24 -5.27 10.55
C GLU A 82 -5.24 -6.45 9.59
N ASN A 83 -4.15 -7.21 9.58
CA ASN A 83 -3.96 -8.36 8.71
C ASN A 83 -3.84 -9.60 9.57
N ASN A 84 -4.50 -10.69 9.17
CA ASN A 84 -4.41 -11.97 9.85
C ASN A 84 -3.63 -12.96 8.99
N ILE A 85 -2.94 -13.91 9.64
CA ILE A 85 -2.26 -15.02 9.01
C ILE A 85 -2.39 -16.26 9.88
N ASP A 86 -2.59 -17.41 9.25
CA ASP A 86 -2.68 -18.68 9.94
C ASP A 86 -1.36 -19.45 9.78
N ILE A 87 -0.80 -19.97 10.87
CA ILE A 87 0.44 -20.75 10.88
C ILE A 87 0.15 -22.13 11.48
N ASN A 88 0.58 -23.19 10.81
CA ASN A 88 0.37 -24.56 11.27
C ASN A 88 1.21 -24.86 12.53
N ALA A 89 0.56 -25.37 13.57
CA ALA A 89 1.21 -25.82 14.80
C ALA A 89 0.53 -27.07 15.36
N ALA A 90 1.24 -27.83 16.17
CA ALA A 90 0.77 -29.05 16.80
C ALA A 90 0.69 -28.91 18.32
N THR A 91 -0.35 -29.49 18.93
CA THR A 91 -0.43 -29.56 20.39
C THR A 91 0.65 -30.51 20.94
N PRO A 92 1.51 -30.11 21.91
CA PRO A 92 2.63 -30.93 22.38
C PRO A 92 2.23 -32.30 22.94
N ALA A 93 1.03 -32.39 23.53
CA ALA A 93 0.56 -33.60 24.21
C ALA A 93 -0.02 -34.67 23.28
N THR A 94 -0.58 -34.28 22.12
CA THR A 94 -1.35 -35.17 21.23
C THR A 94 -0.79 -35.22 19.81
N GLY A 95 0.00 -34.22 19.40
CA GLY A 95 0.52 -34.08 18.05
C GLY A 95 -0.55 -33.73 17.01
N PHE A 96 -1.75 -33.30 17.43
CA PHE A 96 -2.76 -32.83 16.49
C PHE A 96 -2.37 -31.47 15.93
N GLU A 97 -2.31 -31.38 14.61
CA GLU A 97 -2.02 -30.16 13.86
C GLU A 97 -3.28 -29.30 13.70
N GLU A 98 -3.12 -28.01 13.94
CA GLU A 98 -4.14 -26.99 13.73
C GLU A 98 -3.48 -25.68 13.24
N TYR A 99 -4.21 -24.95 12.40
CA TYR A 99 -3.84 -23.60 12.01
C TYR A 99 -4.13 -22.61 13.14
N ILE A 100 -3.08 -21.98 13.65
CA ILE A 100 -3.13 -20.97 14.70
C ILE A 100 -3.15 -19.59 14.04
N GLU A 101 -4.17 -18.78 14.36
CA GLU A 101 -4.35 -17.45 13.78
C GLU A 101 -3.52 -16.41 14.55
N TYR A 102 -2.70 -15.67 13.81
CA TYR A 102 -1.95 -14.51 14.23
C TYR A 102 -2.52 -13.25 13.59
N LYS A 103 -2.51 -12.16 14.35
CA LYS A 103 -2.96 -10.84 13.94
C LYS A 103 -1.78 -9.87 13.91
N MET A 104 -1.78 -8.98 12.93
CA MET A 104 -0.76 -7.95 12.73
C MET A 104 -1.38 -6.61 12.36
N PHE A 105 -1.12 -5.59 13.17
CA PHE A 105 -1.44 -4.21 12.81
C PHE A 105 -0.33 -3.61 11.95
N THR A 106 -0.73 -2.81 10.97
CA THR A 106 0.19 -2.25 9.99
C THR A 106 -0.17 -0.80 9.68
N ALA A 107 0.85 0.04 9.57
CA ALA A 107 0.74 1.43 9.16
C ALA A 107 1.62 1.66 7.94
N ASN A 108 1.01 2.14 6.86
CA ASN A 108 1.61 2.14 5.53
C ASN A 108 1.54 3.53 4.91
N ILE A 109 2.65 3.92 4.28
CA ILE A 109 2.73 5.13 3.46
C ILE A 109 3.16 4.70 2.05
N SER A 110 2.39 5.08 1.04
CA SER A 110 2.72 4.76 -0.35
C SER A 110 2.67 5.97 -1.26
N PHE A 111 3.52 5.95 -2.27
CA PHE A 111 3.49 6.88 -3.38
C PHE A 111 3.21 6.10 -4.66
N LEU A 112 2.08 6.37 -5.31
CA LEU A 112 1.61 5.59 -6.46
C LEU A 112 1.54 6.46 -7.71
N PHE A 113 2.04 5.92 -8.81
CA PHE A 113 1.80 6.40 -10.17
C PHE A 113 0.55 5.72 -10.73
N HIS A 114 -0.38 6.51 -11.26
CA HIS A 114 -1.63 6.05 -11.85
C HIS A 114 -1.58 6.24 -13.35
N ILE A 115 -1.15 5.21 -14.09
CA ILE A 115 -1.03 5.21 -15.55
C ILE A 115 -2.43 5.09 -16.16
N LYS A 116 -2.84 6.06 -16.98
CA LYS A 116 -4.18 6.13 -17.58
C LYS A 116 -4.31 5.13 -18.71
N LEU A 117 -5.11 4.07 -18.51
CA LEU A 117 -5.42 3.07 -19.54
C LEU A 117 -6.63 3.52 -20.37
N ILE A 118 -7.71 3.90 -19.70
CA ILE A 118 -8.94 4.43 -20.32
C ILE A 118 -9.33 5.70 -19.57
N SER A 119 -8.84 6.85 -20.08
CA SER A 119 -9.05 8.14 -19.41
C SER A 119 -8.68 8.07 -17.91
N ASN A 120 -9.35 8.84 -17.06
CA ASN A 120 -9.22 8.77 -15.61
C ASN A 120 -10.13 7.68 -14.98
N ASN A 121 -10.80 6.84 -15.79
CA ASN A 121 -11.76 5.85 -15.31
C ASN A 121 -11.14 4.48 -15.05
N LEU A 122 -10.03 4.17 -15.71
CA LEU A 122 -9.26 2.94 -15.50
C LEU A 122 -7.76 3.27 -15.52
N THR A 123 -7.08 3.03 -14.40
CA THR A 123 -5.64 3.26 -14.24
C THR A 123 -4.92 2.00 -13.78
N LEU A 124 -3.68 1.85 -14.24
CA LEU A 124 -2.70 0.94 -13.69
C LEU A 124 -1.90 1.69 -12.63
N ASP A 125 -1.93 1.19 -11.41
CA ASP A 125 -1.33 1.80 -10.25
C ASP A 125 -0.03 1.08 -9.93
N VAL A 126 1.07 1.82 -9.78
CA VAL A 126 2.36 1.23 -9.43
C VAL A 126 3.18 2.19 -8.58
N GLY A 127 3.87 1.69 -7.56
CA GLY A 127 4.81 2.51 -6.82
C GLY A 127 5.34 1.90 -5.53
N PRO A 128 6.28 2.58 -4.87
CA PRO A 128 6.83 2.13 -3.60
C PRO A 128 5.83 2.32 -2.45
N MET A 129 5.95 1.44 -1.46
CA MET A 129 5.22 1.51 -0.20
C MET A 129 6.18 1.19 0.95
N LEU A 130 6.18 2.05 1.96
CA LEU A 130 6.87 1.80 3.22
C LEU A 130 5.85 1.40 4.27
N GLN A 131 6.19 0.38 5.04
CA GLN A 131 5.28 -0.27 5.97
C GLN A 131 5.94 -0.41 7.33
N TYR A 132 5.16 -0.08 8.36
CA TYR A 132 5.48 -0.36 9.75
C TYR A 132 4.49 -1.39 10.30
N ASN A 133 4.99 -2.51 10.83
CA ASN A 133 4.19 -3.57 11.46
C ASN A 133 4.30 -3.50 12.98
N SER A 134 3.22 -3.88 13.65
CA SER A 134 3.30 -4.38 15.02
C SER A 134 4.00 -5.74 15.05
N GLU A 135 4.25 -6.24 16.25
CA GLU A 135 4.52 -7.65 16.47
C GLU A 135 3.30 -8.51 16.05
N LEU A 136 3.55 -9.79 15.79
CA LEU A 136 2.48 -10.76 15.58
C LEU A 136 1.85 -11.10 16.93
N GLU A 137 0.54 -10.91 17.04
CA GLU A 137 -0.24 -11.22 18.23
C GLU A 137 -1.00 -12.52 18.00
N LEU A 138 -0.92 -13.46 18.95
CA LEU A 138 -1.80 -14.62 18.97
C LEU A 138 -3.23 -14.15 19.19
N LYS A 139 -4.16 -14.61 18.34
CA LYS A 139 -5.57 -14.24 18.50
C LYS A 139 -6.26 -14.99 19.65
N ASP A 140 -5.75 -16.16 19.98
CA ASP A 140 -6.24 -17.01 21.08
C ASP A 140 -5.06 -17.36 22.00
N GLU A 141 -5.03 -16.75 23.18
CA GLU A 141 -4.02 -16.98 24.22
C GLU A 141 -4.00 -18.44 24.69
N GLY A 142 -5.12 -19.18 24.57
CA GLY A 142 -5.19 -20.60 24.91
C GLY A 142 -4.36 -21.50 23.99
N LYS A 143 -3.85 -20.95 22.88
CA LYS A 143 -2.99 -21.64 21.91
C LYS A 143 -1.49 -21.35 22.13
N GLU A 144 -1.14 -20.64 23.20
CA GLU A 144 0.25 -20.54 23.66
C GLU A 144 0.82 -21.91 24.04
N GLY A 145 2.12 -22.12 23.80
CA GLY A 145 2.80 -23.39 24.04
C GLY A 145 2.59 -24.46 22.95
N TYR A 146 1.89 -24.14 21.86
CA TYR A 146 1.81 -25.04 20.71
C TYR A 146 3.15 -25.09 19.98
N LEU A 147 3.51 -26.27 19.47
CA LEU A 147 4.77 -26.49 18.78
C LEU A 147 4.59 -26.19 17.29
N ILE A 148 5.38 -25.29 16.72
CA ILE A 148 5.31 -24.99 15.28
C ILE A 148 5.68 -26.23 14.47
N THR A 149 4.86 -26.58 13.48
CA THR A 149 5.03 -27.80 12.69
C THR A 149 6.39 -27.80 11.98
N GLY A 150 7.12 -28.91 12.12
CA GLY A 150 8.45 -29.08 11.53
C GLY A 150 9.62 -28.48 12.33
N TYR A 151 9.39 -28.11 13.60
CA TYR A 151 10.42 -27.72 14.56
C TYR A 151 10.30 -28.53 15.86
N GLU A 152 11.41 -28.73 16.58
CA GLU A 152 11.42 -29.52 17.82
C GLU A 152 11.23 -28.68 19.08
N ASN A 153 11.61 -27.39 19.06
CA ASN A 153 11.59 -26.49 20.22
C ASN A 153 11.24 -25.05 19.81
N LEU A 154 10.30 -24.91 18.86
CA LEU A 154 9.78 -23.59 18.47
C LEU A 154 8.31 -23.52 18.84
N PHE A 155 7.99 -22.64 19.78
CA PHE A 155 6.63 -22.45 20.26
C PHE A 155 5.95 -21.25 19.60
N THR A 156 4.63 -21.25 19.63
CA THR A 156 3.76 -20.21 19.07
C THR A 156 4.04 -18.79 19.59
N GLU A 157 4.42 -18.67 20.86
CA GLU A 157 4.74 -17.39 21.52
C GLU A 157 6.12 -16.84 21.13
N ASN A 158 7.00 -17.69 20.58
CA ASN A 158 8.33 -17.27 20.16
C ASN A 158 8.33 -16.63 18.76
N ILE A 159 7.25 -16.79 17.98
CA ILE A 159 7.15 -16.27 16.61
C ILE A 159 6.44 -14.91 16.53
N THR A 160 6.42 -14.15 17.62
CA THR A 160 5.77 -12.84 17.75
C THR A 160 6.62 -11.70 17.17
N ASP A 161 7.94 -11.74 17.40
CA ASP A 161 8.86 -10.68 17.00
C ASP A 161 9.21 -10.71 15.50
N ILE A 162 8.48 -9.92 14.74
CA ILE A 162 8.75 -9.70 13.31
C ILE A 162 9.44 -8.36 13.03
N SER A 163 10.02 -8.25 11.85
CA SER A 163 10.56 -7.00 11.35
C SER A 163 9.45 -5.94 11.28
N GLN A 164 9.62 -4.89 12.09
CA GLN A 164 8.66 -3.78 12.15
C GLN A 164 8.72 -2.94 10.87
N PHE A 165 9.88 -2.74 10.25
CA PHE A 165 9.98 -1.92 9.05
C PHE A 165 10.14 -2.78 7.78
N ASN A 166 9.32 -2.50 6.76
CA ASN A 166 9.42 -3.16 5.47
C ASN A 166 9.33 -2.18 4.30
N ALA A 167 10.11 -2.50 3.26
CA ALA A 167 10.05 -1.83 1.97
C ALA A 167 9.32 -2.74 0.98
N ASN A 168 8.25 -2.19 0.39
CA ASN A 168 7.31 -2.91 -0.43
C ASN A 168 7.12 -2.22 -1.79
N GLY A 169 6.66 -3.00 -2.77
CA GLY A 169 6.19 -2.52 -4.06
C GLY A 169 4.71 -2.84 -4.22
N ALA A 170 3.93 -1.85 -4.62
CA ALA A 170 2.51 -2.01 -4.92
C ALA A 170 2.29 -1.96 -6.44
N VAL A 171 1.45 -2.86 -6.94
CA VAL A 171 0.94 -2.85 -8.32
C VAL A 171 -0.55 -3.20 -8.30
N GLY A 172 -1.36 -2.47 -9.04
CA GLY A 172 -2.81 -2.67 -8.98
C GLY A 172 -3.56 -2.04 -10.14
N LEU A 173 -4.86 -2.29 -10.17
CA LEU A 173 -5.79 -1.65 -11.08
C LEU A 173 -6.81 -0.86 -10.29
N SER A 174 -7.09 0.35 -10.77
CA SER A 174 -8.06 1.26 -10.21
C SER A 174 -9.09 1.60 -11.26
N ALA A 175 -10.37 1.35 -10.97
CA ALA A 175 -11.48 1.62 -11.86
C ALA A 175 -12.55 2.42 -11.13
N GLY A 176 -13.03 3.52 -11.72
CA GLY A 176 -13.94 4.41 -11.02
C GLY A 176 -14.66 5.41 -11.91
N PHE A 177 -15.65 6.08 -11.33
CA PHE A 177 -16.36 7.17 -11.96
C PHE A 177 -16.61 8.31 -10.97
N ARG A 178 -16.23 9.52 -11.37
CA ARG A 178 -16.32 10.74 -10.56
C ARG A 178 -15.60 10.57 -9.22
N GLY A 179 -16.33 10.66 -8.11
CA GLY A 179 -15.77 10.60 -6.76
C GLY A 179 -15.70 9.20 -6.17
N PHE A 180 -16.05 8.14 -6.92
CA PHE A 180 -16.00 6.76 -6.43
C PHE A 180 -15.06 5.92 -7.29
N LEU A 181 -14.14 5.21 -6.64
CA LEU A 181 -13.13 4.39 -7.28
C LEU A 181 -12.93 3.08 -6.52
N LEU A 182 -12.84 1.97 -7.25
CA LEU A 182 -12.47 0.66 -6.75
C LEU A 182 -11.04 0.37 -7.14
N ARG A 183 -10.22 -0.07 -6.18
CA ARG A 183 -8.82 -0.43 -6.39
C ARG A 183 -8.58 -1.85 -5.95
N ALA A 184 -8.06 -2.66 -6.86
CA ALA A 184 -7.50 -3.97 -6.56
C ALA A 184 -5.98 -3.86 -6.67
N GLN A 185 -5.26 -4.07 -5.56
CA GLN A 185 -3.82 -3.94 -5.50
C GLN A 185 -3.18 -5.19 -4.93
N TYR A 186 -2.04 -5.55 -5.50
CA TYR A 186 -1.10 -6.53 -4.99
C TYR A 186 0.14 -5.81 -4.47
N VAL A 187 0.53 -6.12 -3.24
CA VAL A 187 1.70 -5.56 -2.58
C VAL A 187 2.66 -6.68 -2.23
N TYR A 188 3.89 -6.56 -2.68
CA TYR A 188 4.97 -7.49 -2.42
C TYR A 188 6.05 -6.81 -1.58
N GLY A 189 6.51 -7.47 -0.53
CA GLY A 189 7.60 -6.95 0.30
C GLY A 189 8.96 -7.49 -0.10
N PHE A 190 9.92 -6.58 -0.26
CA PHE A 190 11.28 -6.92 -0.64
C PHE A 190 12.17 -7.26 0.56
N THR A 191 11.76 -6.89 1.77
CA THR A 191 12.52 -7.17 3.00
C THR A 191 12.04 -8.44 3.69
N ASN A 192 12.93 -9.07 4.47
CA ASN A 192 12.62 -10.26 5.25
C ASN A 192 11.80 -9.89 6.49
N ILE A 193 10.50 -10.23 6.50
CA ILE A 193 9.61 -9.94 7.62
C ILE A 193 9.91 -10.82 8.85
N LEU A 194 10.42 -12.03 8.63
CA LEU A 194 10.82 -12.98 9.67
C LEU A 194 12.27 -12.76 10.14
N GLY A 195 12.90 -11.66 9.70
CA GLY A 195 14.31 -11.37 9.94
C GLY A 195 14.66 -11.33 11.43
N LYS A 196 13.84 -10.64 12.24
CA LYS A 196 14.05 -10.48 13.68
C LYS A 196 14.05 -11.79 14.48
N LEU A 197 13.31 -12.80 14.02
CA LEU A 197 13.32 -14.13 14.66
C LEU A 197 14.72 -14.79 14.64
N ASN A 198 15.61 -14.35 13.74
CA ASN A 198 16.99 -14.84 13.71
C ASN A 198 17.93 -14.14 14.71
N GLU A 199 17.49 -13.04 15.31
CA GLU A 199 18.24 -12.33 16.36
C GLU A 199 17.96 -12.92 17.74
N GLN A 200 16.89 -13.70 17.85
CA GLN A 200 16.59 -14.52 19.01
C GLN A 200 17.35 -15.86 18.91
N ASP A 201 17.82 -16.39 20.05
CA ASP A 201 18.47 -17.71 20.14
C ASP A 201 17.45 -18.87 19.97
N LEU A 202 16.66 -18.83 18.90
CA LEU A 202 15.66 -19.84 18.56
C LEU A 202 16.32 -21.03 17.84
N ASN A 203 15.94 -22.24 18.25
CA ASN A 203 16.46 -23.45 17.64
C ASN A 203 15.76 -23.69 16.30
N THR A 204 16.45 -23.32 15.21
CA THR A 204 15.99 -23.51 13.84
C THR A 204 16.26 -24.90 13.28
N GLY A 205 16.93 -25.78 14.05
CA GLY A 205 17.34 -27.11 13.62
C GLY A 205 18.13 -27.08 12.31
N SER A 206 17.75 -27.95 11.37
CA SER A 206 18.33 -28.05 10.03
C SER A 206 17.74 -27.07 9.00
N LYS A 207 16.71 -26.29 9.37
CA LYS A 207 16.00 -25.38 8.45
C LYS A 207 16.69 -24.01 8.25
N GLY A 208 17.82 -23.78 8.91
CA GLY A 208 18.63 -22.57 8.71
C GLY A 208 17.92 -21.29 9.16
N LYS A 209 18.26 -20.13 8.55
CA LYS A 209 17.72 -18.82 8.94
C LYS A 209 16.27 -18.63 8.49
N PHE A 210 15.42 -18.05 9.34
CA PHE A 210 14.06 -17.63 9.02
C PHE A 210 14.05 -16.58 7.90
N LYS A 211 13.31 -16.86 6.84
CA LYS A 211 13.12 -16.00 5.68
C LYS A 211 11.66 -15.98 5.29
N GLY A 212 11.09 -14.80 5.16
CA GLY A 212 9.74 -14.63 4.64
C GLY A 212 9.56 -13.27 4.00
N ASN A 213 8.90 -13.23 2.85
CA ASN A 213 8.53 -12.01 2.16
C ASN A 213 7.01 -11.82 2.25
N GLN A 214 6.56 -10.61 2.59
CA GLN A 214 5.12 -10.35 2.68
C GLN A 214 4.47 -10.33 1.31
N SER A 215 3.24 -10.85 1.27
CA SER A 215 2.37 -10.85 0.11
C SER A 215 0.97 -10.41 0.56
N LEU A 216 0.47 -9.33 -0.01
CA LEU A 216 -0.80 -8.73 0.39
C LEU A 216 -1.64 -8.42 -0.86
N ILE A 217 -2.84 -8.96 -0.92
CA ILE A 217 -3.86 -8.54 -1.89
C ILE A 217 -4.82 -7.62 -1.12
N ALA A 218 -5.14 -6.46 -1.67
CA ALA A 218 -6.11 -5.56 -1.09
C ALA A 218 -7.13 -5.12 -2.12
N LEU A 219 -8.40 -5.16 -1.73
CA LEU A 219 -9.52 -4.64 -2.50
C LEU A 219 -10.14 -3.49 -1.71
N THR A 220 -10.00 -2.27 -2.23
CA THR A 220 -10.43 -1.06 -1.55
C THR A 220 -11.42 -0.26 -2.38
N ALA A 221 -12.43 0.28 -1.70
CA ALA A 221 -13.30 1.32 -2.22
C ALA A 221 -12.79 2.67 -1.72
N MET A 222 -12.82 3.66 -2.60
CA MET A 222 -12.29 4.99 -2.36
C MET A 222 -13.33 6.04 -2.74
N LEU A 223 -13.52 7.01 -1.85
CA LEU A 223 -14.35 8.18 -2.05
C LEU A 223 -13.45 9.42 -2.08
N THR A 224 -13.41 10.14 -3.19
CA THR A 224 -12.60 11.35 -3.38
C THR A 224 -13.48 12.60 -3.44
N PHE A 225 -13.05 13.67 -2.77
CA PHE A 225 -13.74 14.96 -2.65
C PHE A 225 -12.99 16.08 -3.36
#